data_AF-A0A932VK98-F1
#
_entry.id   AF-A0A932VK98-F1
#
_cell.length_a   1.000
_cell.length_b   1.000
_cell.length_c   1.000
_cell.angle_alpha   90.00
_cell.angle_beta   90.00
_cell.angle_gamma   90.00
#
_symmetry.space_group_name_H-M   'P 1'
#
loop_
_entity.id
_entity.type
_entity.pdbx_description
1 polymer ?
#
loop_
_entity_poly.entity_id
_entity_poly.type
_entity_poly.pdbx_seq_one_letter_code
_entity_poly.pdbx_strand_id
1 'polypeptide(L)'
;MPALAPTGNETSTLVNRQLVKAWLYWSLAWLTIFPIVGLLVSIKFNEPEFLSGIPWLTFGRMRPVHVNGVIFGAFSTPLLGLLYYLVPRLCGRPMAGERLGWLALAGWNIFLITGSISFLAGYNLGYEADEYTWPFSLIRFFVLGLVAAQVVVTLVRRREPGFYVALWYLLASLTWTVFNLVLGGVILPYVPMSGISNVMWHGLFIHYVVGLWITPAGLVVMYYFMPLAAKEPLFSHRLSLLGFWSLALFYPFVGLHHYIFSPIPYAHQTMSIMTSMMLIVPVWAVCTNLFGTAKGRWGRILGGNTADDYSAKFILLSTFYYLAGCFQGSTEALRRMQ
;
A
#
# COMPACT_ATOMS: atom_id res chain seq x y z
N MET A 1 -8.65 -17.75 29.36
CA MET A 1 -8.04 -18.98 28.81
C MET A 1 -7.38 -18.61 27.49
N PRO A 2 -6.08 -18.89 27.28
CA PRO A 2 -5.47 -18.65 25.98
C PRO A 2 -6.04 -19.65 24.99
N ALA A 3 -6.62 -19.17 23.89
CA ALA A 3 -7.07 -20.02 22.80
C ALA A 3 -5.87 -20.84 22.31
N LEU A 4 -6.03 -22.17 22.30
CA LEU A 4 -5.05 -23.10 21.78
C LEU A 4 -4.71 -22.67 20.35
N ALA A 5 -3.43 -22.42 20.08
CA ALA A 5 -2.95 -22.20 18.73
C ALA A 5 -3.42 -23.37 17.85
N PRO A 6 -4.03 -23.11 16.68
CA PRO A 6 -4.53 -24.19 15.83
C PRO A 6 -3.39 -25.15 15.51
N THR A 7 -3.64 -26.45 15.68
CA THR A 7 -2.67 -27.50 15.37
C THR A 7 -2.25 -27.36 13.89
N GLY A 8 -0.97 -27.61 13.58
CA GLY A 8 -0.39 -27.32 12.27
C GLY A 8 -1.11 -27.93 11.06
N ASN A 9 -2.00 -28.91 11.28
CA ASN A 9 -2.81 -29.55 10.24
C ASN A 9 -4.06 -28.74 9.84
N GLU A 10 -4.74 -28.07 10.79
CA GLU A 10 -5.95 -27.28 10.51
C GLU A 10 -5.65 -25.98 9.75
N THR A 11 -4.51 -25.36 10.00
CA THR A 11 -4.10 -24.16 9.23
C THR A 11 -3.70 -24.48 7.80
N SER A 12 -3.36 -25.74 7.50
CA SER A 12 -2.99 -26.17 6.14
C SER A 12 -4.19 -26.21 5.19
N THR A 13 -5.41 -26.40 5.71
CA THR A 13 -6.64 -26.51 4.93
C THR A 13 -7.35 -25.17 4.70
N LEU A 14 -6.96 -24.11 5.45
CA LEU A 14 -7.60 -22.79 5.35
C LEU A 14 -7.12 -21.94 4.17
N VAL A 15 -5.91 -22.22 3.65
CA VAL A 15 -5.23 -21.35 2.69
C VAL A 15 -5.01 -22.10 1.39
N ASN A 16 -5.55 -21.58 0.29
CA ASN A 16 -5.16 -22.04 -1.04
C ASN A 16 -3.74 -21.60 -1.40
N ARG A 17 -2.79 -22.49 -1.12
CA ARG A 17 -1.36 -22.25 -1.37
C ARG A 17 -1.04 -22.06 -2.84
N GLN A 18 -1.79 -22.67 -3.76
CA GLN A 18 -1.52 -22.54 -5.20
C GLN A 18 -1.84 -21.11 -5.67
N LEU A 19 -2.99 -20.57 -5.23
CA LEU A 19 -3.37 -19.19 -5.53
C LEU A 19 -2.36 -18.20 -4.94
N VAL A 20 -1.99 -18.36 -3.67
CA VAL A 20 -0.99 -17.49 -3.02
C VAL A 20 0.34 -17.54 -3.77
N LYS A 21 0.83 -18.74 -4.13
CA LYS A 21 2.08 -18.87 -4.91
C LYS A 21 1.98 -18.19 -6.27
N ALA A 22 0.84 -18.32 -6.97
CA ALA A 22 0.65 -17.66 -8.26
C ALA A 22 0.71 -16.14 -8.15
N TRP A 23 0.05 -15.55 -7.14
CA TRP A 23 0.21 -14.13 -6.84
C TRP A 23 1.66 -13.74 -6.55
N LEU A 24 2.38 -14.52 -5.74
CA LEU A 24 3.77 -14.23 -5.38
C LEU A 24 4.73 -14.35 -6.59
N TYR A 25 4.52 -15.30 -7.50
CA TYR A 25 5.31 -15.39 -8.74
C TYR A 25 5.10 -14.17 -9.64
N TRP A 26 3.86 -13.74 -9.84
CA TRP A 26 3.57 -12.47 -10.53
C TRP A 26 4.15 -11.26 -9.79
N SER A 27 4.14 -11.29 -8.46
CA SER A 27 4.76 -10.23 -7.66
C SER A 27 6.26 -10.11 -7.95
N LEU A 28 6.97 -11.23 -8.05
CA LEU A 28 8.40 -11.23 -8.41
C LEU A 28 8.62 -10.65 -9.81
N ALA A 29 7.75 -10.97 -10.77
CA ALA A 29 7.82 -10.41 -12.11
C ALA A 29 7.66 -8.87 -12.09
N TRP A 30 6.63 -8.35 -11.41
CA TRP A 30 6.38 -6.91 -11.34
C TRP A 30 7.38 -6.13 -10.50
N LEU A 31 7.88 -6.73 -9.41
CA LEU A 31 8.97 -6.19 -8.60
C LEU A 31 10.30 -6.13 -9.38
N THR A 32 10.42 -6.88 -10.48
CA THR A 32 11.58 -6.81 -11.37
C THR A 32 11.35 -5.80 -12.50
N ILE A 33 10.23 -5.91 -13.21
CA ILE A 33 9.96 -5.13 -14.44
C ILE A 33 9.84 -3.64 -14.13
N PHE A 34 9.00 -3.23 -13.17
CA PHE A 34 8.71 -1.80 -12.99
C PHE A 34 9.86 -1.00 -12.36
N PRO A 35 10.68 -1.56 -11.46
CA PRO A 35 11.93 -0.94 -11.06
C PRO A 35 12.96 -0.84 -12.19
N ILE A 36 13.04 -1.82 -13.11
CA ILE A 36 13.87 -1.69 -14.31
C ILE A 36 13.40 -0.52 -15.19
N VAL A 37 12.09 -0.36 -15.39
CA VAL A 37 11.56 0.84 -16.07
C VAL A 37 11.97 2.12 -15.33
N GLY A 38 11.94 2.11 -13.99
CA GLY A 38 12.43 3.21 -13.16
C GLY A 38 13.91 3.52 -13.37
N LEU A 39 14.76 2.51 -13.48
CA LEU A 39 16.18 2.66 -13.81
C LEU A 39 16.36 3.29 -15.19
N LEU A 40 15.61 2.84 -16.20
CA LEU A 40 15.65 3.43 -17.55
C LEU A 40 15.18 4.90 -17.55
N VAL A 41 14.16 5.23 -16.77
CA VAL A 41 13.71 6.62 -16.56
C VAL A 41 14.78 7.44 -15.84
N SER A 42 15.46 6.85 -14.85
CA SER A 42 16.52 7.51 -14.09
C SER A 42 17.73 7.88 -14.96
N ILE A 43 18.14 7.00 -15.88
CA ILE A 43 19.23 7.27 -16.84
C ILE A 43 18.94 8.54 -17.65
N LYS A 44 17.68 8.76 -18.05
CA LYS A 44 17.26 9.92 -18.84
C LYS A 44 17.42 11.27 -18.12
N PHE A 45 17.54 11.30 -16.78
CA PHE A 45 17.86 12.53 -16.06
C PHE A 45 19.31 12.98 -16.29
N ASN A 46 20.22 12.04 -16.57
CA ASN A 46 21.62 12.33 -16.88
C ASN A 46 21.86 12.39 -18.39
N GLU A 47 21.20 11.51 -19.15
CA GLU A 47 21.32 11.38 -20.60
C GLU A 47 19.94 11.48 -21.27
N PRO A 48 19.40 12.70 -21.49
CA PRO A 48 18.03 12.90 -21.98
C PRO A 48 17.73 12.23 -23.33
N GLU A 49 18.75 12.07 -24.18
CA GLU A 49 18.65 11.44 -25.50
C GLU A 49 18.63 9.90 -25.46
N PHE A 50 18.92 9.28 -24.32
CA PHE A 50 18.87 7.83 -24.19
C PHE A 50 17.47 7.30 -24.58
N LEU A 51 17.36 6.56 -25.69
CA LEU A 51 16.10 6.03 -26.25
C LEU A 51 15.05 7.09 -26.66
N SER A 52 15.42 8.38 -26.78
CA SER A 52 14.48 9.47 -27.14
C SER A 52 13.91 9.34 -28.55
N GLY A 53 14.68 8.75 -29.49
CA GLY A 53 14.26 8.53 -30.88
C GLY A 53 13.12 7.52 -31.07
N ILE A 54 12.69 6.82 -30.01
CA ILE A 54 11.56 5.88 -30.03
C ILE A 54 10.41 6.53 -29.24
N PRO A 55 9.30 6.96 -29.89
CA PRO A 55 8.24 7.74 -29.22
C PRO A 55 7.67 7.07 -27.96
N TRP A 56 7.61 5.73 -27.97
CA TRP A 56 7.10 4.90 -26.89
C TRP A 56 7.97 4.93 -25.64
N LEU A 57 9.28 5.13 -25.83
CA LEU A 57 10.29 5.07 -24.77
C LEU A 57 10.75 6.47 -24.34
N THR A 58 9.98 7.51 -24.65
CA THR A 58 10.23 8.88 -24.17
C THR A 58 9.97 8.99 -22.67
N PHE A 59 10.64 9.94 -22.00
CA PHE A 59 10.51 10.13 -20.54
C PHE A 59 9.04 10.28 -20.10
N GLY A 60 8.28 11.14 -20.80
CA GLY A 60 6.88 11.41 -20.47
C GLY A 60 5.95 10.21 -20.57
N ARG A 61 6.29 9.19 -21.37
CA ARG A 61 5.50 7.95 -21.49
C ARG A 61 5.98 6.85 -20.55
N MET A 62 7.29 6.76 -20.31
CA MET A 62 7.87 5.76 -19.40
C MET A 62 7.64 6.10 -17.92
N ARG A 63 7.58 7.39 -17.55
CA ARG A 63 7.37 7.80 -16.15
C ARG A 63 6.04 7.26 -15.58
N PRO A 64 4.87 7.42 -16.23
CA PRO A 64 3.63 6.83 -15.75
C PRO A 64 3.66 5.30 -15.64
N VAL A 65 4.38 4.61 -16.54
CA VAL A 65 4.59 3.15 -16.46
C VAL A 65 5.35 2.79 -15.20
N HIS A 66 6.44 3.50 -14.89
CA HIS A 66 7.19 3.27 -13.66
C HIS A 66 6.36 3.56 -12.41
N VAL A 67 5.77 4.77 -12.32
CA VAL A 67 5.05 5.22 -11.11
C VAL A 67 3.89 4.29 -10.80
N ASN A 68 2.99 4.07 -11.76
CA ASN A 68 1.85 3.18 -11.55
C ASN A 68 2.26 1.72 -11.43
N GLY A 69 3.28 1.31 -12.17
CA GLY A 69 3.82 -0.03 -12.11
C GLY A 69 4.40 -0.38 -10.75
N VAL A 70 5.10 0.56 -10.10
CA VAL A 70 5.59 0.34 -8.73
C VAL A 70 4.44 0.32 -7.72
N ILE A 71 3.50 1.25 -7.82
CA ILE A 71 2.35 1.33 -6.91
C ILE A 71 1.47 0.07 -7.00
N PHE A 72 1.00 -0.26 -8.20
CA PHE A 72 0.03 -1.33 -8.41
C PHE A 72 0.68 -2.68 -8.72
N GLY A 73 1.79 -2.69 -9.45
CA GLY A 73 2.53 -3.90 -9.77
C GLY A 73 3.41 -4.36 -8.62
N ALA A 74 4.48 -3.61 -8.33
CA ALA A 74 5.51 -4.03 -7.39
C ALA A 74 5.03 -4.10 -5.93
N PHE A 75 4.25 -3.11 -5.48
CA PHE A 75 3.75 -3.05 -4.10
C PHE A 75 2.42 -3.80 -3.92
N SER A 76 1.42 -3.50 -4.75
CA SER A 76 0.05 -4.00 -4.49
C SER A 76 -0.13 -5.48 -4.83
N THR A 77 0.57 -6.02 -5.84
CA THR A 77 0.47 -7.45 -6.21
C THR A 77 0.87 -8.40 -5.06
N PRO A 78 2.04 -8.24 -4.40
CA PRO A 78 2.40 -9.12 -3.29
C PRO A 78 1.45 -8.93 -2.11
N LEU A 79 1.01 -7.70 -1.85
CA LEU A 79 0.02 -7.43 -0.81
C LEU A 79 -1.28 -8.21 -1.06
N LEU A 80 -1.88 -8.12 -2.25
CA LEU A 80 -3.10 -8.84 -2.62
C LEU A 80 -2.92 -10.35 -2.47
N GLY A 81 -1.78 -10.89 -2.91
CA GLY A 81 -1.43 -12.31 -2.70
C GLY A 81 -1.34 -12.70 -1.22
N LEU A 82 -0.73 -11.84 -0.40
CA LEU A 82 -0.60 -12.06 1.04
C LEU A 82 -1.94 -11.98 1.77
N LEU A 83 -2.93 -11.23 1.27
CA LEU A 83 -4.28 -11.23 1.85
C LEU A 83 -4.90 -12.64 1.86
N TYR A 84 -4.73 -13.40 0.78
CA TYR A 84 -5.16 -14.81 0.68
C TYR A 84 -4.42 -15.75 1.64
N TYR A 85 -3.28 -15.31 2.21
CA TYR A 85 -2.53 -16.06 3.22
C TYR A 85 -2.89 -15.65 4.65
N LEU A 86 -2.97 -14.35 4.94
CA LEU A 86 -3.14 -13.82 6.29
C LEU A 86 -4.60 -13.76 6.74
N VAL A 87 -5.53 -13.40 5.84
CA VAL A 87 -6.95 -13.24 6.20
C VAL A 87 -7.56 -14.57 6.66
N PRO A 88 -7.35 -15.70 5.95
CA PRO A 88 -7.93 -16.96 6.40
C PRO A 88 -7.42 -17.42 7.78
N ARG A 89 -6.15 -17.14 8.06
CA ARG A 89 -5.54 -17.48 9.36
C ARG A 89 -6.00 -16.58 10.48
N LEU A 90 -6.11 -15.28 10.24
CA LEU A 90 -6.60 -14.33 11.24
C LEU A 90 -8.10 -14.48 11.51
N CYS A 91 -8.87 -15.01 10.56
CA CYS A 91 -10.30 -15.26 10.72
C CYS A 91 -10.66 -16.70 11.10
N GLY A 92 -9.69 -17.64 11.07
CA GLY A 92 -9.93 -19.07 11.32
C GLY A 92 -10.87 -19.72 10.30
N ARG A 93 -10.89 -19.23 9.06
CA ARG A 93 -11.81 -19.68 8.00
C ARG A 93 -11.22 -19.45 6.61
N PRO A 94 -11.46 -20.32 5.61
CA PRO A 94 -11.04 -20.03 4.23
C PRO A 94 -11.61 -18.72 3.70
N MET A 95 -10.87 -18.10 2.79
CA MET A 95 -11.28 -16.87 2.11
C MET A 95 -12.64 -17.08 1.41
N ALA A 96 -13.57 -16.15 1.60
CA ALA A 96 -14.87 -16.20 0.95
C ALA A 96 -14.70 -16.16 -0.57
N GLY A 97 -15.38 -17.06 -1.30
CA GLY A 97 -15.34 -17.08 -2.76
C GLY A 97 -13.95 -17.30 -3.34
N GLU A 98 -13.05 -18.01 -2.66
CA GLU A 98 -11.61 -18.14 -2.99
C GLU A 98 -11.29 -18.42 -4.48
N ARG A 99 -12.15 -19.13 -5.21
CA ARG A 99 -12.00 -19.35 -6.67
C ARG A 99 -11.98 -18.05 -7.47
N LEU A 100 -12.70 -17.03 -7.03
CA LEU A 100 -12.71 -15.68 -7.61
C LEU A 100 -11.35 -14.98 -7.45
N GLY A 101 -10.47 -15.47 -6.57
CA GLY A 101 -9.09 -14.98 -6.49
C GLY A 101 -8.25 -15.27 -7.73
N TRP A 102 -8.57 -16.32 -8.50
CA TRP A 102 -7.93 -16.56 -9.80
C TRP A 102 -8.40 -15.56 -10.86
N LEU A 103 -9.69 -15.20 -10.84
CA LEU A 103 -10.24 -14.15 -11.69
C LEU A 103 -9.61 -12.79 -11.33
N ALA A 104 -9.48 -12.49 -10.04
CA ALA A 104 -8.79 -11.30 -9.55
C ALA A 104 -7.34 -11.25 -10.04
N LEU A 105 -6.59 -12.36 -9.94
CA LEU A 105 -5.21 -12.45 -10.41
C LEU A 105 -5.08 -12.21 -11.92
N ALA A 106 -5.94 -12.85 -12.72
CA ALA A 106 -5.94 -12.67 -14.16
C ALA A 106 -6.28 -11.22 -14.54
N GLY A 107 -7.35 -10.67 -13.97
CA GLY A 107 -7.76 -9.29 -14.18
C GLY A 107 -6.69 -8.28 -13.76
N TRP A 108 -5.98 -8.53 -12.65
CA TRP A 108 -4.90 -7.67 -12.18
C TRP A 108 -3.73 -7.61 -13.15
N ASN A 109 -3.29 -8.76 -13.66
CA ASN A 109 -2.18 -8.81 -14.62
C ASN A 109 -2.59 -8.24 -15.98
N ILE A 110 -3.81 -8.49 -16.45
CA ILE A 110 -4.35 -7.85 -17.65
C ILE A 110 -4.30 -6.32 -17.49
N PHE A 111 -4.83 -5.81 -16.38
CA PHE A 111 -4.80 -4.38 -16.05
C PHE A 111 -3.38 -3.79 -16.11
N LEU A 112 -2.41 -4.42 -15.43
CA LEU A 112 -1.03 -3.93 -15.38
C LEU A 112 -0.38 -3.93 -16.77
N ILE A 113 -0.58 -5.01 -17.54
CA ILE A 113 0.00 -5.14 -18.89
C ILE A 113 -0.61 -4.13 -19.85
N THR A 114 -1.94 -4.15 -19.99
CA THR A 114 -2.62 -3.30 -20.97
C THR A 114 -2.55 -1.83 -20.60
N GLY A 115 -2.59 -1.53 -19.29
CA GLY A 115 -2.41 -0.18 -18.79
C GLY A 115 -0.99 0.36 -19.05
N SER A 116 0.05 -0.46 -18.88
CA SER A 116 1.42 -0.07 -19.24
C SER A 116 1.56 0.19 -20.74
N ILE A 117 0.96 -0.67 -21.58
CA ILE A 117 0.94 -0.48 -23.04
C ILE A 117 0.22 0.84 -23.40
N SER A 118 -0.89 1.17 -22.73
CA SER A 118 -1.62 2.43 -22.93
C SER A 118 -0.72 3.64 -22.70
N PHE A 119 0.07 3.64 -21.62
CA PHE A 119 0.99 4.73 -21.31
C PHE A 119 2.11 4.86 -22.35
N LEU A 120 2.71 3.74 -22.78
CA LEU A 120 3.73 3.73 -23.84
C LEU A 120 3.16 4.19 -25.19
N ALA A 121 1.89 3.92 -25.46
CA ALA A 121 1.18 4.43 -26.63
C ALA A 121 0.81 5.93 -26.52
N GLY A 122 0.89 6.50 -25.32
CA GLY A 122 0.62 7.92 -25.04
C GLY A 122 -0.80 8.21 -24.56
N TYR A 123 -1.60 7.20 -24.27
CA TYR A 123 -2.97 7.35 -23.76
C TYR A 123 -2.98 7.35 -22.23
N ASN A 124 -3.16 8.54 -21.63
CA ASN A 124 -3.31 8.73 -20.20
C ASN A 124 -4.12 9.98 -19.85
N LEU A 125 -4.59 10.08 -18.60
CA LEU A 125 -5.39 11.21 -18.09
C LEU A 125 -4.55 12.40 -17.59
N GLY A 126 -3.25 12.22 -17.36
CA GLY A 126 -2.37 13.26 -16.81
C GLY A 126 -2.47 13.50 -15.30
N TYR A 127 -3.37 12.80 -14.59
CA TYR A 127 -3.38 12.77 -13.13
C TYR A 127 -2.31 11.83 -12.60
N GLU A 128 -1.40 12.34 -11.77
CA GLU A 128 -0.32 11.55 -11.20
C GLU A 128 -0.86 10.41 -10.33
N ALA A 129 -0.30 9.21 -10.46
CA ALA A 129 -0.77 7.99 -9.81
C ALA A 129 -2.22 7.57 -10.16
N ASP A 130 -2.88 8.27 -11.09
CA ASP A 130 -4.18 7.90 -11.69
C ASP A 130 -4.23 8.09 -13.21
N GLU A 131 -3.10 7.88 -13.88
CA GLU A 131 -2.95 8.13 -15.30
C GLU A 131 -3.86 7.24 -16.17
N TYR A 132 -4.43 6.17 -15.61
CA TYR A 132 -5.24 5.18 -16.32
C TYR A 132 -6.57 5.75 -16.85
N THR A 133 -6.81 5.59 -18.14
CA THR A 133 -8.13 5.85 -18.74
C THR A 133 -9.19 4.85 -18.26
N TRP A 134 -10.46 5.18 -18.46
CA TRP A 134 -11.60 4.44 -17.90
C TRP A 134 -11.59 2.91 -18.03
N PRO A 135 -11.17 2.26 -19.15
CA PRO A 135 -11.25 0.80 -19.24
C PRO A 135 -10.35 0.13 -18.21
N PHE A 136 -9.14 0.65 -18.03
CA PHE A 136 -8.16 0.13 -17.07
C PHE A 136 -8.56 0.45 -15.63
N SER A 137 -9.11 1.66 -15.41
CA SER A 137 -9.65 2.06 -14.11
C SER A 137 -10.81 1.18 -13.66
N LEU A 138 -11.68 0.74 -14.59
CA LEU A 138 -12.75 -0.22 -14.28
C LEU A 138 -12.22 -1.60 -13.91
N ILE A 139 -11.21 -2.13 -14.62
CA ILE A 139 -10.62 -3.43 -14.26
C ILE A 139 -9.97 -3.34 -12.87
N ARG A 140 -9.18 -2.30 -12.61
CA ARG A 140 -8.57 -2.05 -11.29
C ARG A 140 -9.63 -1.97 -10.20
N PHE A 141 -10.69 -1.18 -10.42
CA PHE A 141 -11.80 -1.04 -9.48
C PHE A 141 -12.51 -2.36 -9.21
N PHE A 142 -12.82 -3.12 -10.27
CA PHE A 142 -13.46 -4.42 -10.16
C PHE A 142 -12.61 -5.41 -9.35
N VAL A 143 -11.31 -5.52 -9.64
CA VAL A 143 -10.42 -6.46 -8.94
C VAL A 143 -10.27 -6.07 -7.47
N LEU A 144 -9.99 -4.80 -7.16
CA LEU A 144 -9.84 -4.35 -5.77
C LEU A 144 -11.16 -4.44 -5.00
N GLY A 145 -12.28 -4.09 -5.63
CA GLY A 145 -13.61 -4.25 -5.05
C GLY A 145 -13.97 -5.71 -4.78
N LEU A 146 -13.62 -6.61 -5.70
CA LEU A 146 -13.82 -8.05 -5.55
C LEU A 146 -12.98 -8.62 -4.39
N VAL A 147 -11.71 -8.24 -4.27
CA VAL A 147 -10.86 -8.67 -3.14
C VAL A 147 -11.37 -8.06 -1.84
N ALA A 148 -11.75 -6.79 -1.83
CA ALA A 148 -12.33 -6.13 -0.66
C ALA A 148 -13.60 -6.84 -0.18
N ALA A 149 -14.52 -7.17 -1.10
CA ALA A 149 -15.74 -7.92 -0.78
C ALA A 149 -15.42 -9.31 -0.20
N GLN A 150 -14.46 -10.05 -0.78
CA GLN A 150 -14.04 -11.34 -0.23
C GLN A 150 -13.49 -11.20 1.20
N VAL A 151 -12.65 -10.18 1.46
CA VAL A 151 -12.11 -9.91 2.79
C VAL A 151 -13.22 -9.58 3.78
N VAL A 152 -14.10 -8.63 3.44
CA VAL A 152 -15.22 -8.22 4.30
C VAL A 152 -16.14 -9.39 4.64
N VAL A 153 -16.53 -10.20 3.65
CA VAL A 153 -17.37 -11.38 3.88
C VAL A 153 -16.66 -12.39 4.79
N THR A 154 -15.35 -12.58 4.62
CA THR A 154 -14.55 -13.47 5.48
C THR A 154 -14.48 -12.96 6.91
N LEU A 155 -14.30 -11.65 7.09
CA LEU A 155 -14.25 -10.99 8.40
C LEU A 155 -15.58 -11.08 9.16
N VAL A 156 -16.70 -10.87 8.46
CA VAL A 156 -18.06 -10.96 9.04
C VAL A 156 -18.37 -12.41 9.46
N ARG A 157 -17.87 -13.40 8.70
CA ARG A 157 -18.09 -14.83 8.96
C ARG A 157 -16.93 -15.51 9.69
N ARG A 158 -16.06 -14.73 10.34
CA ARG A 158 -14.88 -15.24 11.04
C ARG A 158 -15.29 -16.17 12.20
N ARG A 159 -14.43 -17.14 12.49
CA ARG A 159 -14.56 -18.03 13.66
C ARG A 159 -13.72 -17.55 14.83
N GLU A 160 -12.63 -16.84 14.55
CA GLU A 160 -11.78 -16.24 15.57
C GLU A 160 -12.50 -15.07 16.28
N PRO A 161 -12.68 -15.13 17.61
CA PRO A 161 -13.39 -14.09 18.34
C PRO A 161 -12.59 -12.78 18.39
N GLY A 162 -11.26 -12.89 18.48
CA GLY A 162 -10.35 -11.76 18.55
C GLY A 162 -10.26 -11.01 17.22
N PHE A 163 -10.39 -9.69 17.26
CA PHE A 163 -10.21 -8.83 16.09
C PHE A 163 -8.81 -8.23 16.11
N TYR A 164 -7.87 -8.91 15.45
CA TYR A 164 -6.46 -8.54 15.47
C TYR A 164 -6.18 -7.20 14.78
N VAL A 165 -5.17 -6.47 15.25
CA VAL A 165 -4.81 -5.11 14.77
C VAL A 165 -4.59 -5.07 13.26
N ALA A 166 -3.95 -6.09 12.67
CA ALA A 166 -3.74 -6.14 11.23
C ALA A 166 -5.07 -6.15 10.45
N LEU A 167 -6.14 -6.73 10.99
CA LEU A 167 -7.47 -6.71 10.36
C LEU A 167 -8.11 -5.32 10.37
N TRP A 168 -7.80 -4.47 11.38
CA TRP A 168 -8.31 -3.10 11.45
C TRP A 168 -7.73 -2.25 10.32
N TYR A 169 -6.39 -2.26 10.22
CA TYR A 169 -5.66 -1.60 9.15
C TYR A 169 -6.06 -2.14 7.77
N LEU A 170 -6.28 -3.45 7.64
CA LEU A 170 -6.72 -4.05 6.38
C LEU A 170 -8.10 -3.57 5.95
N LEU A 171 -9.07 -3.62 6.86
CA LEU A 171 -10.44 -3.21 6.59
C LEU A 171 -10.48 -1.72 6.23
N ALA A 172 -9.79 -0.89 7.00
CA ALA A 172 -9.69 0.54 6.72
C ALA A 172 -9.03 0.79 5.36
N SER A 173 -7.90 0.14 5.09
CA SER A 173 -7.14 0.33 3.85
C SER A 173 -7.95 -0.03 2.60
N LEU A 174 -8.60 -1.20 2.59
CA LEU A 174 -9.44 -1.61 1.47
C LEU A 174 -10.63 -0.66 1.28
N THR A 175 -11.28 -0.25 2.37
CA THR A 175 -12.42 0.66 2.34
C THR A 175 -12.03 2.02 1.76
N TRP A 176 -10.99 2.64 2.32
CA TRP A 176 -10.50 3.93 1.86
C TRP A 176 -10.00 3.88 0.42
N THR A 177 -9.36 2.79 0.01
CA THR A 177 -8.89 2.60 -1.37
C THR A 177 -10.07 2.58 -2.34
N VAL A 178 -11.15 1.84 -2.04
CA VAL A 178 -12.35 1.82 -2.91
C VAL A 178 -12.95 3.22 -3.05
N PHE A 179 -13.06 3.98 -1.96
CA PHE A 179 -13.52 5.37 -2.03
C PHE A 179 -12.56 6.27 -2.82
N ASN A 180 -11.25 6.09 -2.64
CA ASN A 180 -10.25 6.86 -3.38
C ASN A 180 -10.28 6.56 -4.88
N LEU A 181 -10.57 5.33 -5.28
CA LEU A 181 -10.73 4.96 -6.69
C LEU A 181 -11.98 5.60 -7.33
N VAL A 182 -13.03 5.86 -6.56
CA VAL A 182 -14.18 6.66 -7.02
C VAL A 182 -13.76 8.12 -7.22
N LEU A 183 -12.99 8.67 -6.29
CA LEU A 183 -12.43 10.02 -6.42
C LEU A 183 -11.57 10.15 -7.69
N GLY A 184 -10.63 9.24 -7.89
CA GLY A 184 -9.74 9.24 -9.06
C GLY A 184 -10.44 8.89 -10.37
N GLY A 185 -11.08 7.73 -10.45
CA GLY A 185 -11.60 7.19 -11.69
C GLY A 185 -12.95 7.73 -12.14
N VAL A 186 -13.67 8.46 -11.27
CA VAL A 186 -15.00 9.02 -11.58
C VAL A 186 -15.04 10.52 -11.37
N ILE A 187 -14.70 11.00 -10.18
CA ILE A 187 -14.92 12.40 -9.81
C ILE A 187 -13.92 13.31 -10.55
N LEU A 188 -12.61 13.08 -10.44
CA LEU A 188 -11.58 13.90 -11.08
C LEU A 188 -11.72 14.03 -12.62
N PRO A 189 -11.96 12.96 -13.39
CA PRO A 189 -12.04 13.04 -14.84
C PRO A 189 -13.39 13.49 -15.38
N TYR A 190 -14.51 13.25 -14.67
CA TYR A 190 -15.85 13.43 -15.23
C TYR A 190 -16.72 14.47 -14.53
N VAL A 191 -16.37 14.91 -13.33
CA VAL A 191 -17.07 16.03 -12.69
C VAL A 191 -16.40 17.33 -13.13
N PRO A 192 -17.14 18.29 -13.72
CA PRO A 192 -16.58 19.57 -14.14
C PRO A 192 -15.99 20.34 -12.95
N MET A 193 -14.66 20.33 -12.85
CA MET A 193 -13.88 21.06 -11.86
C MET A 193 -12.69 21.69 -12.57
N SER A 194 -12.43 22.98 -12.33
CA SER A 194 -11.33 23.69 -12.97
C SER A 194 -10.35 24.28 -11.94
N GLY A 195 -9.10 24.43 -12.38
CA GLY A 195 -8.05 25.10 -11.64
C GLY A 195 -7.85 24.54 -10.22
N ILE A 196 -7.95 25.43 -9.23
CA ILE A 196 -7.59 25.17 -7.84
C ILE A 196 -8.40 24.02 -7.23
N SER A 197 -9.71 23.95 -7.52
CA SER A 197 -10.57 22.90 -6.96
C SER A 197 -10.16 21.52 -7.44
N ASN A 198 -9.86 21.37 -8.73
CA ASN A 198 -9.40 20.10 -9.30
C ASN A 198 -8.06 19.66 -8.67
N VAL A 199 -7.11 20.59 -8.56
CA VAL A 199 -5.80 20.35 -7.95
C VAL A 199 -5.91 19.93 -6.48
N MET A 200 -6.81 20.54 -5.71
CA MET A 200 -7.05 20.17 -4.31
C MET A 200 -7.55 18.72 -4.17
N TRP A 201 -8.51 18.32 -5.01
CA TRP A 201 -9.03 16.95 -5.04
C TRP A 201 -7.97 15.95 -5.51
N HIS A 202 -7.16 16.32 -6.50
CA HIS A 202 -6.06 15.48 -6.97
C HIS A 202 -4.98 15.30 -5.90
N GLY A 203 -4.62 16.36 -5.17
CA GLY A 203 -3.73 16.27 -4.00
C GLY A 203 -4.21 15.28 -2.94
N LEU A 204 -5.51 15.30 -2.69
CA LEU A 204 -6.14 14.34 -1.78
C LEU A 204 -5.99 12.91 -2.32
N PHE A 205 -6.29 12.70 -3.62
CA PHE A 205 -6.20 11.40 -4.26
C PHE A 205 -4.80 10.79 -4.16
N ILE A 206 -3.76 11.52 -4.58
CA ILE A 206 -2.39 10.99 -4.60
C ILE A 206 -1.90 10.66 -3.18
N HIS A 207 -2.27 11.49 -2.22
CA HIS A 207 -1.88 11.28 -0.84
C HIS A 207 -2.63 10.09 -0.24
N TYR A 208 -3.89 9.87 -0.61
CA TYR A 208 -4.67 8.70 -0.21
C TYR A 208 -4.12 7.40 -0.79
N VAL A 209 -3.54 7.41 -1.99
CA VAL A 209 -2.82 6.23 -2.53
C VAL A 209 -1.68 5.84 -1.60
N VAL A 210 -0.83 6.78 -1.19
CA VAL A 210 0.32 6.47 -0.32
C VAL A 210 -0.13 6.13 1.11
N GLY A 211 -1.14 6.82 1.59
CA GLY A 211 -1.47 6.86 3.00
C GLY A 211 -2.61 6.03 3.51
N LEU A 212 -3.56 5.78 2.63
CA LEU A 212 -4.75 5.00 2.94
C LEU A 212 -4.73 3.66 2.20
N TRP A 213 -3.91 3.51 1.17
CA TRP A 213 -3.57 2.21 0.58
C TRP A 213 -2.19 1.72 1.04
N ILE A 214 -1.09 2.29 0.53
CA ILE A 214 0.26 1.73 0.69
C ILE A 214 0.65 1.60 2.16
N THR A 215 0.52 2.68 2.93
CA THR A 215 0.91 2.71 4.34
C THR A 215 0.16 1.67 5.18
N PRO A 216 -1.17 1.75 5.36
CA PRO A 216 -1.89 0.83 6.23
C PRO A 216 -1.81 -0.60 5.72
N ALA A 217 -1.81 -0.84 4.41
CA ALA A 217 -1.68 -2.18 3.88
C ALA A 217 -0.28 -2.79 4.10
N GLY A 218 0.78 -1.98 3.99
CA GLY A 218 2.12 -2.38 4.43
C GLY A 218 2.15 -2.70 5.93
N LEU A 219 1.47 -1.89 6.75
CA LEU A 219 1.33 -2.15 8.18
C LEU A 219 0.59 -3.46 8.47
N VAL A 220 -0.40 -3.87 7.68
CA VAL A 220 -1.05 -5.20 7.82
C VAL A 220 -0.01 -6.31 7.77
N VAL A 221 0.87 -6.27 6.76
CA VAL A 221 1.94 -7.26 6.57
C VAL A 221 2.91 -7.22 7.74
N MET A 222 3.35 -6.03 8.16
CA MET A 222 4.30 -5.87 9.26
C MET A 222 3.71 -6.33 10.60
N TYR A 223 2.47 -5.92 10.93
CA TYR A 223 1.79 -6.35 12.15
C TYR A 223 1.52 -7.85 12.18
N TYR A 224 1.29 -8.47 11.03
CA TYR A 224 1.11 -9.92 10.96
C TYR A 224 2.43 -10.68 11.11
N PHE A 225 3.47 -10.31 10.35
CA PHE A 225 4.70 -11.10 10.28
C PHE A 225 5.73 -10.75 11.36
N MET A 226 5.75 -9.53 11.92
CA MET A 226 6.74 -9.17 12.95
C MET A 226 6.64 -10.05 14.21
N PRO A 227 5.46 -10.26 14.82
CA PRO A 227 5.33 -11.14 15.99
C PRO A 227 5.68 -12.59 15.65
N LEU A 228 5.31 -13.06 14.45
CA LEU A 228 5.61 -14.42 13.99
C LEU A 228 7.12 -14.65 13.80
N ALA A 229 7.83 -13.70 13.20
CA ALA A 229 9.27 -13.79 12.97
C ALA A 229 10.06 -13.63 14.29
N ALA A 230 9.65 -12.68 15.14
CA ALA A 230 10.26 -12.51 16.47
C ALA A 230 9.94 -13.67 17.44
N LYS A 231 8.88 -14.44 17.18
CA LYS A 231 8.27 -15.44 18.08
C LYS A 231 7.90 -14.84 19.44
N GLU A 232 7.33 -13.64 19.40
CA GLU A 232 6.90 -12.86 20.56
C GLU A 232 5.48 -12.32 20.34
N PRO A 233 4.70 -12.06 21.40
CA PRO A 233 3.47 -11.32 21.26
C PRO A 233 3.74 -9.88 20.82
N LEU A 234 2.75 -9.26 20.19
CA LEU A 234 2.82 -7.84 19.82
C LEU A 234 3.01 -6.98 21.08
N PHE A 235 3.96 -6.05 21.03
CA PHE A 235 4.41 -5.29 22.21
C PHE A 235 3.31 -4.53 22.94
N SER A 236 2.45 -3.79 22.23
CA SER A 236 1.39 -3.00 22.87
C SER A 236 0.12 -2.85 22.04
N HIS A 237 -0.97 -3.40 22.56
CA HIS A 237 -2.31 -3.18 22.00
C HIS A 237 -2.75 -1.71 22.09
N ARG A 238 -2.37 -0.99 23.15
CA ARG A 238 -2.73 0.44 23.32
C ARG A 238 -2.04 1.32 22.27
N LEU A 239 -0.77 1.05 21.97
CA LEU A 239 -0.07 1.74 20.88
C LEU A 239 -0.69 1.43 19.52
N SER A 240 -1.19 0.21 19.32
CA SER A 240 -1.92 -0.15 18.10
C SER A 240 -3.19 0.67 17.93
N LEU A 241 -3.98 0.84 19.00
CA LEU A 241 -5.17 1.70 19.00
C LEU A 241 -4.82 3.16 18.71
N LEU A 242 -3.82 3.70 19.40
CA LEU A 242 -3.34 5.06 19.18
C LEU A 242 -2.91 5.26 17.73
N GLY A 243 -2.08 4.34 17.21
CA GLY A 243 -1.58 4.39 15.84
C GLY A 243 -2.69 4.32 14.79
N PHE A 244 -3.68 3.44 14.99
CA PHE A 244 -4.77 3.28 14.04
C PHE A 244 -5.68 4.54 13.99
N TRP A 245 -6.14 5.00 15.15
CA TRP A 245 -7.10 6.11 15.20
C TRP A 245 -6.46 7.46 14.90
N SER A 246 -5.21 7.69 15.30
CA SER A 246 -4.51 8.91 14.93
C SER A 246 -4.17 8.96 13.43
N LEU A 247 -3.87 7.81 12.79
CA LEU A 247 -3.75 7.74 11.33
C LEU A 247 -5.08 8.11 10.68
N ALA A 248 -6.18 7.48 11.09
CA ALA A 248 -7.52 7.74 10.54
C ALA A 248 -7.97 9.19 10.74
N LEU A 249 -7.55 9.85 11.83
CA LEU A 249 -7.89 11.24 12.13
C LEU A 249 -7.08 12.24 11.30
N PHE A 250 -5.77 12.08 11.23
CA PHE A 250 -4.89 13.11 10.65
C PHE A 250 -4.69 12.96 9.15
N TYR A 251 -4.57 11.73 8.65
CA TYR A 251 -4.21 11.48 7.26
C TYR A 251 -5.19 12.07 6.22
N PRO A 252 -6.52 12.07 6.46
CA PRO A 252 -7.49 12.64 5.53
C PRO A 252 -7.27 14.10 5.10
N PHE A 253 -6.45 14.88 5.82
CA PHE A 253 -6.28 16.31 5.58
C PHE A 253 -4.93 16.70 4.94
N VAL A 254 -4.08 15.72 4.64
CA VAL A 254 -2.67 15.97 4.32
C VAL A 254 -2.41 16.25 2.83
N GLY A 255 -3.36 15.98 1.93
CA GLY A 255 -3.11 16.07 0.48
C GLY A 255 -2.69 17.44 -0.07
N LEU A 256 -2.95 18.54 0.64
CA LEU A 256 -2.60 19.89 0.15
C LEU A 256 -1.16 20.30 0.47
N HIS A 257 -0.41 19.48 1.21
CA HIS A 257 1.01 19.70 1.44
C HIS A 257 1.86 19.58 0.15
N HIS A 258 1.29 19.06 -0.94
CA HIS A 258 1.91 19.02 -2.27
C HIS A 258 1.88 20.38 -2.98
N TYR A 259 1.09 21.33 -2.47
CA TYR A 259 0.81 22.60 -3.15
C TYR A 259 0.99 23.80 -2.21
N ILE A 260 2.03 23.74 -1.37
CA ILE A 260 2.42 24.86 -0.54
C ILE A 260 2.89 26.02 -1.44
N PHE A 261 2.51 27.24 -1.09
CA PHE A 261 2.73 28.46 -1.90
C PHE A 261 2.01 28.47 -3.25
N SER A 262 1.05 27.57 -3.47
CA SER A 262 0.14 27.64 -4.62
C SER A 262 -1.01 28.64 -4.38
N PRO A 263 -1.87 28.90 -5.39
CA PRO A 263 -3.08 29.71 -5.25
C PRO A 263 -4.16 29.12 -4.31
N ILE A 264 -3.97 27.91 -3.76
CA ILE A 264 -4.91 27.31 -2.79
C ILE A 264 -5.01 28.19 -1.54
N PRO A 265 -6.20 28.38 -0.93
CA PRO A 265 -6.35 29.19 0.28
C PRO A 265 -5.34 28.84 1.38
N TYR A 266 -4.67 29.87 1.93
CA TYR A 266 -3.60 29.72 2.92
C TYR A 266 -4.04 28.92 4.16
N ALA A 267 -5.30 29.04 4.57
CA ALA A 267 -5.87 28.28 5.68
C ALA A 267 -5.88 26.77 5.39
N HIS A 268 -6.26 26.35 4.18
CA HIS A 268 -6.27 24.94 3.78
C HIS A 268 -4.85 24.36 3.72
N GLN A 269 -3.90 25.12 3.17
CA GLN A 269 -2.48 24.74 3.22
C GLN A 269 -2.00 24.58 4.67
N THR A 270 -2.32 25.53 5.56
CA THR A 270 -1.92 25.48 6.98
C THR A 270 -2.50 24.27 7.71
N MET A 271 -3.78 23.94 7.49
CA MET A 271 -4.41 22.74 8.04
C MET A 271 -3.68 21.47 7.59
N SER A 272 -3.31 21.42 6.30
CA SER A 272 -2.60 20.28 5.73
C SER A 272 -1.20 20.12 6.30
N ILE A 273 -0.46 21.21 6.50
CA ILE A 273 0.84 21.20 7.19
C ILE A 273 0.68 20.70 8.63
N MET A 274 -0.31 21.24 9.36
CA MET A 274 -0.51 20.89 10.76
C MET A 274 -0.82 19.40 10.91
N THR A 275 -1.69 18.86 10.07
CA THR A 275 -2.04 17.43 10.06
C THR A 275 -0.89 16.56 9.55
N SER A 276 -0.09 17.03 8.59
CA SER A 276 1.17 16.37 8.16
C SER A 276 2.13 16.19 9.34
N MET A 277 2.29 17.22 10.16
CA MET A 277 3.14 17.15 11.35
C MET A 277 2.57 16.21 12.40
N MET A 278 1.24 16.17 12.57
CA MET A 278 0.59 15.27 13.52
C MET A 278 0.68 13.79 13.12
N LEU A 279 0.98 13.47 11.84
CA LEU A 279 1.26 12.08 11.43
C LEU A 279 2.49 11.48 12.11
N ILE A 280 3.32 12.29 12.78
CA ILE A 280 4.39 11.75 13.63
C ILE A 280 3.83 10.88 14.77
N VAL A 281 2.63 11.18 15.28
CA VAL A 281 1.99 10.41 16.36
C VAL A 281 1.71 8.95 15.95
N PRO A 282 0.96 8.68 14.86
CA PRO A 282 0.74 7.30 14.44
C PRO A 282 2.03 6.59 14.05
N VAL A 283 2.99 7.29 13.42
CA VAL A 283 4.28 6.72 13.01
C VAL A 283 5.07 6.22 14.21
N TRP A 284 5.24 7.05 15.24
CA TRP A 284 5.96 6.66 16.45
C TRP A 284 5.25 5.55 17.21
N ALA A 285 3.91 5.58 17.27
CA ALA A 285 3.14 4.51 17.91
C ALA A 285 3.40 3.15 17.22
N VAL A 286 3.34 3.10 15.89
CA VAL A 286 3.61 1.90 15.09
C VAL A 286 5.06 1.44 15.23
N CYS A 287 6.03 2.34 15.05
CA CYS A 287 7.45 2.01 15.11
C CYS A 287 7.85 1.48 16.50
N THR A 288 7.36 2.12 17.56
CA THR A 288 7.59 1.65 18.93
C THR A 288 7.01 0.27 19.15
N ASN A 289 5.84 -0.02 18.56
CA ASN A 289 5.20 -1.32 18.68
C ASN A 289 5.98 -2.42 17.95
N LEU A 290 6.45 -2.16 16.73
CA LEU A 290 7.19 -3.12 15.93
C LEU A 290 8.62 -3.36 16.47
N PHE A 291 9.39 -2.30 16.74
CA PHE A 291 10.71 -2.45 17.40
C PHE A 291 10.59 -3.02 18.81
N GLY A 292 9.55 -2.62 19.56
CA GLY A 292 9.26 -3.17 20.88
C GLY A 292 8.97 -4.67 20.84
N THR A 293 8.34 -5.17 19.78
CA THR A 293 8.06 -6.62 19.59
C THR A 293 9.36 -7.41 19.37
N ALA A 294 10.38 -6.80 18.78
CA ALA A 294 11.71 -7.39 18.62
C ALA A 294 12.63 -7.22 19.84
N LYS A 295 12.20 -6.48 20.87
CA LYS A 295 13.04 -6.14 22.02
C LYS A 295 13.51 -7.40 22.76
N GLY A 296 14.81 -7.48 23.03
CA GLY A 296 15.42 -8.65 23.68
C GLY A 296 15.65 -9.85 22.76
N ARG A 297 15.28 -9.76 21.48
CA ARG A 297 15.48 -10.83 20.46
C ARG A 297 16.49 -10.47 19.38
N TRP A 298 17.19 -9.34 19.50
CA TRP A 298 18.20 -8.89 18.55
C TRP A 298 19.28 -9.95 18.25
N GLY A 299 19.76 -10.70 19.25
CA GLY A 299 20.74 -11.77 19.01
C GLY A 299 20.21 -12.92 18.14
N ARG A 300 18.91 -13.22 18.21
CA ARG A 300 18.24 -14.23 17.38
C ARG A 300 17.88 -13.69 15.99
N ILE A 301 17.54 -12.41 15.91
CA ILE A 301 17.14 -11.75 14.66
C ILE A 301 18.36 -11.42 13.82
N LEU A 302 19.42 -10.86 14.42
CA LEU A 302 20.64 -10.46 13.74
C LEU A 302 21.64 -11.61 13.54
N GLY A 303 21.44 -12.73 14.24
CA GLY A 303 22.49 -13.66 14.61
C GLY A 303 23.31 -14.27 13.48
N GLY A 304 24.56 -14.59 13.83
CA GLY A 304 25.46 -15.43 13.04
C GLY A 304 25.02 -16.90 13.00
N ASN A 305 25.98 -17.82 12.87
CA ASN A 305 25.84 -19.22 12.41
C ASN A 305 24.73 -20.14 13.00
N THR A 306 23.94 -19.75 14.01
CA THR A 306 22.90 -20.61 14.62
C THR A 306 21.52 -19.97 14.82
N ALA A 307 21.31 -18.69 14.51
CA ALA A 307 19.99 -18.07 14.54
C ALA A 307 19.97 -16.81 13.65
N ASP A 308 19.51 -16.96 12.41
CA ASP A 308 19.29 -15.85 11.48
C ASP A 308 17.82 -15.89 11.01
N ASP A 309 17.09 -14.78 11.18
CA ASP A 309 15.74 -14.61 10.67
C ASP A 309 15.71 -13.42 9.70
N TYR A 310 15.90 -13.73 8.41
CA TYR A 310 15.87 -12.73 7.34
C TYR A 310 14.54 -11.99 7.28
N SER A 311 13.42 -12.66 7.56
CA SER A 311 12.10 -12.01 7.54
C SER A 311 12.02 -10.92 8.61
N ALA A 312 12.46 -11.20 9.85
CA ALA A 312 12.53 -10.19 10.89
C ALA A 312 13.48 -9.04 10.52
N LYS A 313 14.65 -9.33 9.93
CA LYS A 313 15.59 -8.30 9.46
C LYS A 313 14.94 -7.35 8.45
N PHE A 314 14.27 -7.89 7.42
CA PHE A 314 13.59 -7.07 6.41
C PHE A 314 12.42 -6.26 6.99
N ILE A 315 11.65 -6.80 7.94
CA ILE A 315 10.55 -6.07 8.58
C ILE A 315 11.08 -4.94 9.47
N LEU A 316 12.17 -5.16 10.21
CA LEU A 316 12.78 -4.10 11.01
C LEU A 316 13.42 -3.02 10.14
N LEU A 317 14.06 -3.41 9.03
CA LEU A 317 14.55 -2.48 8.03
C LEU A 317 13.41 -1.68 7.40
N SER A 318 12.30 -2.32 7.04
CA SER A 318 11.11 -1.63 6.52
C SER A 318 10.50 -0.71 7.57
N THR A 319 10.52 -1.08 8.86
CA THR A 319 10.06 -0.22 9.97
C THR A 319 10.92 1.02 10.09
N PHE A 320 12.24 0.88 9.93
CA PHE A 320 13.15 2.03 9.90
C PHE A 320 12.88 2.95 8.71
N TYR A 321 12.75 2.41 7.49
CA TYR A 321 12.44 3.23 6.31
C TYR A 321 11.06 3.87 6.37
N TYR A 322 10.08 3.19 6.99
CA TYR A 322 8.78 3.78 7.29
C TYR A 322 8.93 5.00 8.23
N LEU A 323 9.69 4.88 9.31
CA LEU A 323 9.99 6.02 10.19
C LEU A 323 10.69 7.16 9.44
N ALA A 324 11.76 6.83 8.70
CA ALA A 324 12.56 7.82 7.99
C ALA A 324 11.74 8.56 6.93
N GLY A 325 11.00 7.82 6.09
CA GLY A 325 10.17 8.39 5.04
C GLY A 325 9.00 9.22 5.59
N CYS A 326 8.33 8.75 6.64
CA CYS A 326 7.25 9.52 7.26
C CYS A 326 7.76 10.76 7.99
N PHE A 327 8.91 10.67 8.67
CA PHE A 327 9.54 11.83 9.29
C PHE A 327 9.93 12.88 8.23
N GLN A 328 10.62 12.44 7.17
CA GLN A 328 10.98 13.29 6.04
C GLN A 328 9.74 13.96 5.43
N GLY A 329 8.70 13.20 5.08
CA GLY A 329 7.48 13.73 4.50
C GLY A 329 6.76 14.74 5.41
N SER A 330 6.70 14.50 6.72
CA SER A 330 6.17 15.49 7.68
C SER A 330 7.01 16.77 7.71
N THR A 331 8.35 16.65 7.70
CA THR A 331 9.22 17.84 7.71
C THR A 331 9.17 18.63 6.41
N GLU A 332 9.14 17.95 5.26
CA GLU A 332 9.05 18.59 3.95
C GLU A 332 7.72 19.33 3.78
N ALA A 333 6.64 18.92 4.44
CA ALA A 333 5.38 19.67 4.41
C ALA A 333 5.50 21.11 4.96
N LEU A 334 6.52 21.42 5.78
CA LEU A 334 6.67 22.76 6.36
C LEU A 334 7.03 23.80 5.30
N ARG A 335 6.37 24.96 5.35
CA ARG A 335 6.68 26.12 4.48
C ARG A 335 8.14 26.54 4.43
N ARG A 336 8.89 26.31 5.51
CA ARG A 336 10.31 26.69 5.59
C ARG A 336 11.24 25.72 4.86
N MET A 337 10.73 24.55 4.50
CA MET A 337 11.45 23.47 3.82
C MET A 337 11.10 23.36 2.32
N GLN A 338 10.13 24.17 1.87
CA GLN A 338 9.68 24.28 0.47
C GLN A 338 10.40 25.44 -0.19
#